data_AF-A0A918LJG3-F1
#
_entry.id   AF-A0A918LJG3-F1
#
_cell.length_a   1.000
_cell.length_b   1.000
_cell.length_c   1.000
_cell.angle_alpha   90.00
_cell.angle_beta   90.00
_cell.angle_gamma   90.00
#
_symmetry.space_group_name_H-M   'P 1'
#
loop_
_entity.id
_entity.type
_entity.pdbx_description
1 polymer ?
#
loop_
_entity_poly.entity_id
_entity_poly.type
_entity_poly.pdbx_seq_one_letter_code
_entity_poly.pdbx_strand_id
1 'polypeptide(L)'
;MNDSVRRYPELAELVRLKDAGWVFRPLRDGRGELAGLVGTRCRQDFTDALFVFDRGHFVGARVLDGDGCVWLKDGGDLAEIARELSALPEPDAPGAPRLVRRPSLLWTP
;
A
#
# COMPACT_ATOMS: atom_id res chain seq x y z
N MET A 1 25.83 -7.26 3.46
CA MET A 1 24.62 -6.95 4.26
C MET A 1 24.56 -5.44 4.37
N ASN A 2 23.53 -4.81 3.78
CA ASN A 2 23.54 -3.39 3.39
C ASN A 2 23.47 -2.45 4.62
N ASP A 3 24.44 -1.54 4.78
CA ASP A 3 24.62 -0.65 5.96
C ASP A 3 23.36 0.20 6.27
N SER A 4 22.59 0.55 5.25
CA SER A 4 21.35 1.33 5.38
C SER A 4 20.24 0.62 6.17
N VAL A 5 20.16 -0.72 6.13
CA VAL A 5 19.11 -1.48 6.84
C VAL A 5 19.39 -1.55 8.34
N ARG A 6 20.67 -1.51 8.75
CA ARG A 6 21.03 -1.43 10.18
C ARG A 6 20.62 -0.09 10.80
N ARG A 7 20.60 0.98 9.99
CA ARG A 7 20.28 2.33 10.44
C ARG A 7 18.79 2.64 10.40
N TYR A 8 18.04 1.95 9.54
CA TYR A 8 16.62 2.13 9.31
C TYR A 8 15.95 0.76 9.20
N PRO A 9 15.55 0.13 10.33
CA PRO A 9 14.94 -1.19 10.33
C PRO A 9 13.65 -1.24 9.48
N GLU A 10 12.94 -0.12 9.33
CA GLU A 10 11.79 0.01 8.43
C GLU A 10 12.13 -0.28 6.95
N LEU A 11 13.38 -0.03 6.53
CA LEU A 11 13.84 -0.39 5.18
C LEU A 11 13.98 -1.90 5.00
N ALA A 12 14.14 -2.67 6.08
CA ALA A 12 14.18 -4.13 6.00
C ALA A 12 12.86 -4.68 5.45
N GLU A 13 11.73 -4.10 5.84
CA GLU A 13 10.42 -4.54 5.36
C GLU A 13 10.19 -4.16 3.89
N LEU A 14 10.64 -2.98 3.45
CA LEU A 14 10.61 -2.64 2.02
C LEU A 14 11.45 -3.60 1.17
N VAL A 15 12.60 -4.05 1.68
CA VAL A 15 13.43 -5.07 1.01
C VAL A 15 12.68 -6.40 0.95
N ARG A 16 12.08 -6.86 2.05
CA ARG A 16 11.28 -8.11 2.06
C ARG A 16 10.11 -8.04 1.08
N LEU A 17 9.41 -6.91 1.01
CA LEU A 17 8.34 -6.69 0.05
C LEU A 17 8.86 -6.75 -1.39
N LYS A 18 10.00 -6.11 -1.67
CA LYS A 18 10.64 -6.18 -2.99
C LYS A 18 10.94 -7.64 -3.38
N ASP A 19 11.50 -8.42 -2.46
CA ASP A 19 11.79 -9.84 -2.68
C ASP A 19 10.51 -10.68 -2.88
N ALA A 20 9.38 -10.24 -2.31
CA ALA A 20 8.06 -10.82 -2.54
C ALA A 20 7.40 -10.40 -3.89
N GLY A 21 8.11 -9.65 -4.73
CA GLY A 21 7.68 -9.23 -6.06
C GLY A 21 6.99 -7.87 -6.11
N TRP A 22 7.13 -7.05 -5.07
CA TRP A 22 6.69 -5.66 -5.11
C TRP A 22 7.64 -4.79 -5.93
N VAL A 23 7.07 -3.89 -6.72
CA VAL A 23 7.81 -2.91 -7.51
C VAL A 23 7.61 -1.53 -6.89
N PHE A 24 8.69 -0.91 -6.43
CA PHE A 24 8.66 0.42 -5.83
C PHE A 24 9.11 1.48 -6.83
N ARG A 25 8.40 2.62 -6.86
CA ARG A 25 8.70 3.79 -7.71
C ARG A 25 8.59 5.07 -6.89
N PRO A 26 9.36 6.11 -7.21
CA PRO A 26 9.19 7.44 -6.63
C PRO A 26 7.79 7.98 -6.93
N LEU A 27 7.10 8.45 -5.89
CA LEU A 27 5.93 9.29 -6.03
C LEU A 27 6.41 10.74 -6.04
N ARG A 28 6.02 11.51 -7.06
CA ARG A 28 6.34 12.92 -7.17
C ARG A 28 5.08 13.76 -7.06
N ASP A 29 5.18 14.92 -6.44
CA ASP A 29 4.07 15.88 -6.35
C ASP A 29 3.85 16.61 -7.69
N GLY A 30 2.89 17.54 -7.72
CA GLY A 30 2.60 18.35 -8.90
C GLY A 30 3.73 19.30 -9.35
N ARG A 31 4.78 19.47 -8.53
CA ARG A 31 5.98 20.25 -8.84
C ARG A 31 7.14 19.37 -9.30
N GLY A 32 6.98 18.04 -9.25
CA GLY A 32 8.01 17.07 -9.59
C GLY A 32 8.93 16.71 -8.42
N GLU A 33 8.68 17.23 -7.22
CA GLU A 33 9.49 16.92 -6.04
C GLU A 33 9.14 15.56 -5.46
N LEU A 34 10.11 14.89 -4.82
CA LEU A 34 9.88 13.58 -4.21
C LEU A 34 8.90 13.73 -3.03
N ALA A 35 7.71 13.14 -3.18
CA ALA A 35 6.65 13.16 -2.18
C ALA A 35 6.53 11.83 -1.40
N GLY A 36 7.16 10.76 -1.90
CA GLY A 36 7.14 9.45 -1.25
C GLY A 36 7.56 8.32 -2.18
N LEU A 37 7.25 7.10 -1.78
CA LEU A 37 7.36 5.89 -2.60
C LEU A 37 6.00 5.25 -2.78
N VAL A 38 5.76 4.73 -3.98
CA VAL A 38 4.63 3.85 -4.25
C VAL A 38 5.16 2.45 -4.58
N GLY A 39 4.77 1.48 -3.78
CA GLY A 39 4.93 0.05 -4.03
C GLY A 39 3.68 -0.49 -4.70
N THR A 40 3.85 -1.28 -5.76
CA THR A 40 2.75 -2.00 -6.40
C THR A 40 3.10 -3.47 -6.57
N ARG A 41 2.12 -4.35 -6.34
CA ARG A 41 2.19 -5.76 -6.70
C ARG A 41 0.96 -6.11 -7.53
N CYS A 42 1.16 -6.22 -8.84
CA CYS A 42 0.11 -6.60 -9.77
C CYS A 42 -0.11 -8.11 -9.76
N ARG A 43 -1.37 -8.50 -9.67
CA ARG A 43 -1.88 -9.84 -9.97
C ARG A 43 -2.83 -9.72 -11.17
N GLN A 44 -3.37 -10.85 -11.61
CA GLN A 44 -4.20 -10.89 -12.81
C GLN A 44 -5.42 -9.96 -12.70
N ASP A 45 -6.15 -10.05 -11.58
CA ASP A 45 -7.44 -9.35 -11.43
C ASP A 45 -7.41 -8.19 -10.42
N PHE A 46 -6.26 -7.95 -9.78
CA PHE A 46 -6.11 -6.89 -8.80
C PHE A 46 -4.67 -6.40 -8.67
N THR A 47 -4.52 -5.19 -8.16
CA THR A 47 -3.25 -4.60 -7.78
C THR A 47 -3.28 -4.21 -6.31
N ASP A 48 -2.32 -4.73 -5.56
CA ASP A 48 -2.01 -4.21 -4.23
C ASP A 48 -1.10 -3.00 -4.38
N ALA A 49 -1.45 -1.92 -3.71
CA ALA A 49 -0.70 -0.67 -3.67
C ALA A 49 -0.34 -0.31 -2.24
N LEU A 50 0.85 0.25 -2.08
CA LEU A 50 1.38 0.70 -0.80
C LEU A 50 2.04 2.06 -1.02
N PHE A 51 1.52 3.08 -0.37
CA PHE A 51 2.08 4.43 -0.38
C PHE A 51 2.88 4.63 0.91
N VAL A 52 4.10 5.10 0.76
CA VAL A 52 5.03 5.43 1.85
C VAL A 52 5.37 6.90 1.70
N PHE A 53 4.78 7.74 2.55
CA PHE A 53 5.03 9.19 2.51
C PHE A 53 6.22 9.56 3.39
N ASP A 54 6.23 9.05 4.62
CA ASP A 54 7.32 9.21 5.56
C ASP A 54 7.44 7.98 6.49
N ARG A 55 8.12 8.09 7.63
CA ARG A 55 8.35 6.99 8.57
C ARG A 55 7.11 6.56 9.36
N GLY A 56 6.10 7.42 9.46
CA GLY A 56 4.89 7.20 10.24
C GLY A 56 3.62 7.19 9.40
N HIS A 57 3.68 7.63 8.14
CA HIS A 57 2.52 7.67 7.27
C HIS A 57 2.62 6.70 6.10
N PHE A 58 1.79 5.66 6.19
CA PHE A 58 1.64 4.61 5.20
C PHE A 58 0.16 4.45 4.83
N VAL A 59 -0.10 4.15 3.56
CA VAL A 59 -1.44 3.81 3.08
C VAL A 59 -1.36 2.52 2.26
N GLY A 60 -2.16 1.53 2.61
CA GLY A 60 -2.32 0.31 1.83
C GLY A 60 -3.66 0.30 1.10
N ALA A 61 -3.68 -0.23 -0.12
CA ALA A 61 -4.91 -0.41 -0.87
C ALA A 61 -4.86 -1.69 -1.72
N ARG A 62 -6.03 -2.32 -1.91
CA ARG A 62 -6.26 -3.30 -2.98
C ARG A 62 -7.23 -2.70 -3.97
N VAL A 63 -6.84 -2.69 -5.23
CA VAL A 63 -7.63 -2.17 -6.35
C VAL A 63 -7.94 -3.32 -7.29
N LEU A 64 -9.21 -3.58 -7.55
CA LEU A 64 -9.63 -4.51 -8.60
C LEU A 64 -9.65 -3.79 -9.94
N ASP A 65 -9.36 -4.52 -11.02
CA ASP A 65 -9.61 -4.00 -12.35
C ASP A 65 -11.13 -3.80 -12.56
N GLY A 66 -11.53 -2.68 -13.16
CA GLY A 66 -12.94 -2.31 -13.34
C GLY A 66 -13.71 -1.81 -12.11
N ASP A 67 -13.48 -2.39 -10.92
CA ASP A 67 -14.26 -2.08 -9.70
C ASP A 67 -13.60 -1.08 -8.75
N GLY A 68 -12.32 -0.75 -8.99
CA GLY A 68 -11.59 0.23 -8.22
C GLY A 68 -11.16 -0.28 -6.83
N CYS A 69 -11.01 0.63 -5.87
CA CYS A 69 -10.45 0.31 -4.55
C CYS A 69 -11.45 -0.46 -3.67
N VAL A 70 -11.13 -1.70 -3.34
CA VAL A 70 -11.96 -2.63 -2.55
C VAL A 70 -11.44 -2.87 -1.13
N TRP A 71 -10.24 -2.40 -0.82
CA TRP A 71 -9.71 -2.34 0.53
C TRP A 71 -8.78 -1.15 0.65
N LEU A 72 -8.86 -0.44 1.78
CA LEU A 72 -8.02 0.71 2.09
C LEU A 72 -7.71 0.69 3.58
N LYS A 73 -6.44 0.91 3.92
CA LYS A 73 -5.98 1.21 5.27
C LYS A 73 -5.08 2.42 5.24
N ASP A 74 -5.41 3.40 6.08
CA ASP A 74 -4.63 4.62 6.29
C ASP A 74 -4.09 4.60 7.73
N GLY A 75 -2.78 4.74 7.86
CA GLY A 75 -2.08 4.65 9.15
C GLY A 75 -1.80 3.21 9.61
N GLY A 76 -1.06 3.12 10.73
CA GLY A 76 -0.44 1.89 11.21
C GLY A 76 1.03 1.82 10.80
N ASP A 77 1.66 0.65 10.98
CA ASP A 77 3.02 0.42 10.52
C ASP A 77 3.07 -0.34 9.18
N LEU A 78 4.20 -0.23 8.50
CA LEU A 78 4.43 -0.84 7.19
C LEU A 78 4.26 -2.36 7.20
N ALA A 79 4.72 -3.04 8.26
CA ALA A 79 4.66 -4.49 8.35
C ALA A 79 3.22 -4.96 8.57
N GLU A 80 2.45 -4.23 9.39
CA GLU A 80 1.03 -4.47 9.62
C GLU A 80 0.24 -4.38 8.32
N ILE A 81 0.39 -3.29 7.56
CA ILE A 81 -0.31 -3.09 6.28
C ILE A 81 0.07 -4.19 5.28
N ALA A 82 1.37 -4.49 5.16
CA ALA A 82 1.86 -5.54 4.27
C ALA A 82 1.31 -6.94 4.62
N ARG A 83 1.25 -7.25 5.92
CA ARG A 83 0.67 -8.51 6.43
C ARG A 83 -0.82 -8.58 6.13
N GLU A 84 -1.56 -7.50 6.34
CA GLU A 84 -2.99 -7.44 6.06
C GLU A 84 -3.28 -7.63 4.58
N LEU A 85 -2.60 -6.88 3.70
CA LEU A 85 -2.72 -7.05 2.24
C LEU A 85 -2.43 -8.48 1.79
N SER A 86 -1.40 -9.11 2.36
CA SER A 86 -1.03 -10.49 2.04
C SER A 86 -2.05 -11.52 2.55
N ALA A 87 -2.79 -11.19 3.60
CA ALA A 87 -3.82 -12.04 4.19
C ALA A 87 -5.20 -11.86 3.55
N LEU A 88 -5.40 -10.81 2.75
CA LEU A 88 -6.66 -10.59 2.04
C LEU A 88 -6.92 -11.74 1.06
N PRO A 89 -8.11 -12.37 1.12
CA PRO A 89 -8.52 -13.35 0.13
C PRO A 89 -8.45 -12.79 -1.30
N GLU A 90 -8.30 -13.69 -2.27
CA GLU A 90 -8.44 -13.33 -3.68
C GLU A 90 -9.83 -12.71 -3.95
N PRO A 91 -9.96 -11.90 -5.01
CA PRO A 91 -11.26 -11.41 -5.45
C PRO A 91 -12.26 -12.57 -5.58
N ASP A 92 -13.52 -12.30 -5.27
CA ASP A 92 -14.65 -13.26 -5.29
C ASP A 92 -14.58 -14.46 -4.34
N ALA A 93 -13.46 -14.66 -3.63
CA ALA A 93 -13.40 -15.66 -2.58
C ALA A 93 -14.32 -15.27 -1.39
N PRO A 94 -14.86 -16.26 -0.63
CA PRO A 94 -15.58 -15.97 0.60
C PRO A 94 -14.75 -15.12 1.57
N GLY A 95 -15.30 -13.99 2.00
CA GLY A 95 -14.61 -13.05 2.89
C GLY A 95 -13.67 -12.06 2.18
N ALA A 96 -13.64 -12.05 0.84
CA ALA A 96 -12.96 -11.00 0.08
C ALA A 96 -13.51 -9.62 0.46
N PRO A 97 -12.62 -8.62 0.66
CA PRO A 97 -13.05 -7.31 1.08
C PRO A 97 -13.89 -6.64 -0.02
N ARG A 98 -14.95 -5.97 0.40
CA ARG A 98 -15.73 -5.06 -0.44
C ARG A 98 -15.75 -3.73 0.28
N LEU A 99 -15.02 -2.74 -0.23
CA LEU A 99 -14.95 -1.43 0.42
C LEU A 99 -16.33 -0.78 0.35
N VAL A 100 -17.05 -0.80 1.48
CA VAL A 100 -18.27 -0.03 1.62
C VAL A 100 -17.84 1.42 1.84
N ARG A 101 -17.72 2.20 0.77
CA ARG A 101 -17.55 3.65 0.87
C ARG A 101 -18.85 4.24 1.40
N ARG A 102 -18.94 4.47 2.72
CA ARG A 102 -19.97 5.36 3.25
C ARG A 102 -19.65 6.76 2.70
N PRO A 103 -20.58 7.46 2.04
CA PRO A 103 -20.38 8.86 1.71
C PRO A 103 -20.20 9.63 3.03
N SER A 104 -18.98 10.12 3.29
CA SER A 104 -18.74 11.05 4.40
C SER A 104 -19.29 12.41 3.99
N LEU A 105 -20.46 12.78 4.50
CA LEU A 105 -21.10 14.09 4.33
C LEU A 105 -20.38 15.24 5.07
N LEU A 106 -19.09 15.11 5.38
CA LEU A 106 -18.36 16.11 6.15
C LEU A 106 -17.14 16.57 5.37
N TRP A 107 -17.42 17.41 4.39
CA TRP A 107 -16.49 18.44 3.96
C TRP A 107 -16.86 19.72 4.71
N THR A 108 -15.99 20.24 5.55
CA THR A 108 -16.11 21.59 6.12
C THR A 108 -14.89 22.40 5.68
N PRO A 109 -15.10 23.61 5.11
CA PRO A 109 -14.07 24.44 4.50
C PRO A 109 -13.01 24.95 5.48
#